data_AF-A0A2A2E1F3-F1
#
_entry.id   AF-A0A2A2E1F3-F1
#
_cell.length_a   1.000
_cell.length_b   1.000
_cell.length_c   1.000
_cell.angle_alpha   90.00
_cell.angle_beta   90.00
_cell.angle_gamma   90.00
#
_symmetry.space_group_name_H-M   'P 1'
#
loop_
_entity.id
_entity.type
_entity.pdbx_description
1 polymer ?
#
loop_
_entity_poly.entity_id
_entity_poly.type
_entity_poly.pdbx_seq_one_letter_code
_entity_poly.pdbx_strand_id
1 'polypeptide(L)'
;MSKPLNAEKQKFLGIWRRALALPALSDLSTELVSDWASQAGLHVLSATEKNVGAFRPIRTIVLATNQGAACFPKVPHENDSQWLANRKAADHQAGLWKKMEWFCPLWIAQGKISELLRDVEYRSKDESIKLFDYHTSTLYTLSFQAVCIAQLIPSSRSLADFAPIAREAYLAFYSGHRASSIAALIPVIEGALQRISGATASMPILDQVDRIIDRACTLAGRLHFENMWVPREYLTTNYLYGQDERIFVFETFRSWLKDSFFCRTGEYDGVTWLNRHLFAHGTSTEWQNSANFCRLVVALATLGVIESWHDESHRVSLFFPEMSEDSKLLWQQALLQAQAQFVIKNLEEKMYHSEGRTVPIMPTDDGVLLRKARLQDECINDLVRPLRNAGWSVEVGEPDDRALHVKVIARAEHNKICIALLYSCATENKLYRELAQSCDAILYLGAPYHQDQYAYGIDVHVGPVAGWQPPKAPSN
;
A
#
# COMPACT_ATOMS: atom_id res chain seq x y z
N MET A 1 -16.47 7.78 -34.76
CA MET A 1 -16.20 8.08 -36.18
C MET A 1 -14.69 8.26 -36.37
N SER A 2 -14.02 7.31 -37.01
CA SER A 2 -12.58 7.37 -37.27
C SER A 2 -12.26 8.44 -38.31
N LYS A 3 -11.43 9.43 -37.95
CA LYS A 3 -10.80 10.33 -38.94
C LYS A 3 -10.13 9.47 -40.02
N PRO A 4 -10.22 9.85 -41.31
CA PRO A 4 -9.53 9.12 -42.37
C PRO A 4 -8.04 9.04 -42.05
N LEU A 5 -7.46 7.84 -42.15
CA LEU A 5 -6.01 7.66 -42.01
C LEU A 5 -5.33 8.56 -43.04
N ASN A 6 -4.32 9.33 -42.60
CA ASN A 6 -3.46 10.10 -43.49
C ASN A 6 -3.00 9.22 -44.68
N ALA A 7 -2.93 9.78 -45.89
CA ALA A 7 -2.63 9.04 -47.12
C ALA A 7 -1.33 8.21 -47.02
N GLU A 8 -0.35 8.71 -46.27
CA GLU A 8 0.89 8.01 -45.94
C GLU A 8 0.67 6.74 -45.09
N LYS A 9 -0.13 6.84 -44.02
CA LYS A 9 -0.43 5.69 -43.15
C LYS A 9 -1.17 4.58 -43.90
N GLN A 10 -1.94 4.94 -44.94
CA GLN A 10 -2.55 3.95 -45.84
C GLN A 10 -1.49 3.23 -46.70
N LYS A 11 -0.45 3.94 -47.15
CA LYS A 11 0.67 3.32 -47.87
C LYS A 11 1.46 2.37 -46.97
N PHE A 12 1.78 2.76 -45.74
CA PHE A 12 2.42 1.85 -44.77
C PHE A 12 1.56 0.61 -44.47
N LEU A 13 0.24 0.79 -44.32
CA LEU A 13 -0.68 -0.34 -44.17
C LEU A 13 -0.68 -1.26 -45.39
N GLY A 14 -0.58 -0.70 -46.60
CA GLY A 14 -0.44 -1.47 -47.84
C GLY A 14 0.82 -2.32 -47.86
N ILE A 15 1.96 -1.76 -47.44
CA ILE A 15 3.24 -2.48 -47.31
C ILE A 15 3.11 -3.61 -46.27
N TRP A 16 2.49 -3.33 -45.12
CA TRP A 16 2.26 -4.35 -44.10
C TRP A 16 1.39 -5.52 -44.59
N ARG A 17 0.35 -5.24 -45.37
CA ARG A 17 -0.46 -6.31 -45.99
C ARG A 17 0.34 -7.20 -46.94
N ARG A 18 1.35 -6.64 -47.63
CA ARG A 18 2.28 -7.44 -48.43
C ARG A 18 3.21 -8.28 -47.56
N ALA A 19 3.70 -7.73 -46.44
CA ALA A 19 4.50 -8.47 -45.47
C ALA A 19 3.75 -9.67 -44.88
N LEU A 20 2.45 -9.52 -44.58
CA LEU A 20 1.59 -10.61 -44.10
C LEU A 20 1.36 -11.73 -45.13
N ALA A 21 1.64 -11.49 -46.42
CA ALA A 21 1.54 -12.50 -47.46
C ALA A 21 2.82 -13.35 -47.63
N LEU A 22 3.89 -13.02 -46.90
CA LEU A 22 5.10 -13.84 -46.85
C LEU A 22 4.86 -15.14 -46.06
N PRO A 23 5.62 -16.22 -46.33
CA PRO A 23 5.54 -17.46 -45.55
C PRO A 23 5.81 -17.24 -44.07
N ALA A 24 6.78 -16.38 -43.73
CA ALA A 24 7.04 -15.94 -42.37
C ALA A 24 7.46 -14.46 -42.32
N LEU A 25 7.09 -13.77 -41.23
CA LEU A 25 7.52 -12.38 -40.99
C LEU A 25 9.03 -12.25 -40.80
N SER A 26 9.72 -13.34 -40.45
CA SER A 26 11.18 -13.39 -40.38
C SER A 26 11.85 -13.16 -41.73
N ASP A 27 11.16 -13.48 -42.82
CA ASP A 27 11.65 -13.39 -44.19
C ASP A 27 11.61 -11.95 -44.73
N LEU A 28 11.01 -11.03 -43.97
CA LEU A 28 10.99 -9.62 -44.31
C LEU A 28 12.43 -9.07 -44.30
N SER A 29 12.83 -8.43 -45.40
CA SER A 29 14.17 -7.84 -45.59
C SER A 29 14.08 -6.34 -45.88
N THR A 30 15.19 -5.64 -45.63
CA THR A 30 15.29 -4.18 -45.83
C THR A 30 15.06 -3.81 -47.29
N GLU A 31 15.51 -4.65 -48.22
CA GLU A 31 15.38 -4.49 -49.66
C GLU A 31 13.91 -4.61 -50.07
N LEU A 32 13.21 -5.65 -49.60
CA LEU A 32 11.78 -5.86 -49.90
C LEU A 32 10.93 -4.67 -49.45
N VAL A 33 11.13 -4.20 -48.21
CA VAL A 33 10.37 -3.07 -47.66
C VAL A 33 10.69 -1.78 -48.41
N SER A 34 11.95 -1.54 -48.75
CA SER A 34 12.37 -0.37 -49.54
C SER A 34 11.73 -0.39 -50.94
N ASP A 35 11.79 -1.52 -51.64
CA ASP A 35 11.22 -1.69 -52.98
C ASP A 35 9.70 -1.48 -52.98
N TRP A 36 9.00 -2.07 -52.01
CA TRP A 36 7.55 -1.89 -51.87
C TRP A 36 7.17 -0.45 -51.54
N ALA A 37 7.99 0.24 -50.74
CA ALA A 37 7.79 1.65 -50.43
C ALA A 37 7.98 2.54 -51.66
N SER A 38 9.04 2.32 -52.44
CA SER A 38 9.28 3.03 -53.70
C SER A 38 8.16 2.79 -54.71
N GLN A 39 7.68 1.55 -54.84
CA GLN A 39 6.52 1.20 -55.69
C GLN A 39 5.23 1.90 -55.24
N ALA A 40 5.05 2.10 -53.94
CA ALA A 40 3.91 2.86 -53.37
C ALA A 40 4.08 4.39 -53.49
N GLY A 41 5.15 4.85 -54.15
CA GLY A 41 5.46 6.27 -54.32
C GLY A 41 5.83 6.96 -53.01
N LEU A 42 6.55 6.27 -52.12
CA LEU A 42 7.20 6.86 -50.95
C LEU A 42 8.67 7.14 -51.27
N HIS A 43 9.17 8.29 -50.83
CA HIS A 43 10.59 8.62 -50.95
C HIS A 43 11.36 8.02 -49.76
N VAL A 44 12.00 6.88 -49.98
CA VAL A 44 12.76 6.16 -48.96
C VAL A 44 14.06 6.91 -48.64
N LEU A 45 14.25 7.28 -47.37
CA LEU A 45 15.51 7.85 -46.87
C LEU A 45 16.44 6.75 -46.37
N SER A 46 15.88 5.78 -45.64
CA SER A 46 16.61 4.61 -45.16
C SER A 46 15.65 3.48 -44.81
N ALA A 47 16.08 2.24 -45.01
CA ALA A 47 15.45 1.05 -44.45
C ALA A 47 16.51 0.30 -43.63
N THR A 48 16.26 0.09 -42.34
CA THR A 48 17.23 -0.56 -41.44
C THR A 48 16.54 -1.57 -40.53
N GLU A 49 17.18 -2.71 -40.30
CA GLU A 49 16.72 -3.66 -39.29
C GLU A 49 17.20 -3.18 -37.91
N LYS A 50 16.25 -2.94 -36.99
CA LYS A 50 16.55 -2.56 -35.61
C LYS A 50 15.55 -3.16 -34.63
N ASN A 51 16.00 -3.33 -33.39
CA ASN A 51 15.16 -3.69 -32.26
C ASN A 51 14.42 -2.43 -31.77
N VAL A 52 13.09 -2.45 -31.75
CA VAL A 52 12.26 -1.31 -31.32
C VAL A 52 11.36 -1.72 -30.17
N GLY A 53 11.32 -0.90 -29.12
CA GLY A 53 10.51 -1.08 -27.93
C GLY A 53 11.22 -0.52 -26.70
N ALA A 54 10.50 0.26 -25.88
CA ALA A 54 11.11 0.96 -24.74
C ALA A 54 11.63 0.03 -23.63
N PHE A 55 10.99 -1.14 -23.45
CA PHE A 55 11.34 -2.10 -22.40
C PHE A 55 11.71 -3.47 -22.98
N ARG A 56 10.76 -4.10 -23.69
CA ARG A 56 10.98 -5.40 -24.36
C ARG A 56 10.94 -5.19 -25.86
N PRO A 57 12.09 -4.91 -26.50
CA PRO A 57 12.11 -4.58 -27.91
C PRO A 57 11.90 -5.80 -28.80
N ILE A 58 11.29 -5.59 -29.96
CA ILE A 58 11.07 -6.61 -30.99
C ILE A 58 11.89 -6.31 -32.23
N ARG A 59 12.26 -7.36 -32.98
CA ARG A 59 12.92 -7.19 -34.28
C ARG A 59 11.97 -6.56 -35.28
N THR A 60 12.39 -5.46 -35.88
CA THR A 60 11.60 -4.72 -36.87
C THR A 60 12.48 -4.23 -38.01
N ILE A 61 11.86 -3.99 -39.16
CA ILE A 61 12.43 -3.12 -40.19
C ILE A 61 11.84 -1.74 -40.00
N VAL A 62 12.72 -0.77 -39.80
CA VAL A 62 12.35 0.64 -39.73
C VAL A 62 12.62 1.31 -41.06
N LEU A 63 11.53 1.75 -41.67
CA LEU A 63 11.50 2.53 -42.90
C LEU A 63 11.36 4.00 -42.54
N ALA A 64 12.38 4.80 -42.83
CA ALA A 64 12.32 6.25 -42.73
C ALA A 64 12.04 6.84 -44.11
N THR A 65 11.08 7.76 -44.18
CA THR A 65 10.72 8.52 -45.38
C THR A 65 10.76 10.01 -45.08
N ASN A 66 10.64 10.84 -46.12
CA ASN A 66 10.53 12.29 -45.95
C ASN A 66 9.23 12.76 -45.27
N GLN A 67 8.25 11.87 -45.05
CA GLN A 67 6.95 12.18 -44.47
C GLN A 67 6.76 11.59 -43.05
N GLY A 68 7.61 10.63 -42.66
CA GLY A 68 7.50 9.92 -41.40
C GLY A 68 8.27 8.60 -41.40
N ALA A 69 8.20 7.88 -40.28
CA ALA A 69 8.85 6.59 -40.10
C ALA A 69 7.83 5.50 -39.72
N ALA A 70 8.09 4.28 -40.18
CA ALA A 70 7.26 3.11 -39.96
C ALA A 70 8.09 1.91 -39.49
N CYS A 71 7.58 1.19 -38.50
CA CYS A 71 8.08 -0.08 -38.00
C CYS A 71 7.28 -1.23 -38.59
N PHE A 72 7.98 -2.16 -39.24
CA PHE A 72 7.43 -3.42 -39.74
C PHE A 72 7.99 -4.57 -38.90
N PRO A 73 7.22 -5.14 -37.97
CA PRO A 73 7.67 -6.24 -37.13
C PRO A 73 8.03 -7.49 -37.93
N LYS A 74 9.13 -8.14 -37.54
CA LYS A 74 9.59 -9.43 -38.09
C LYS A 74 9.15 -10.63 -37.24
N VAL A 75 8.40 -10.37 -36.17
CA VAL A 75 7.84 -11.38 -35.27
C VAL A 75 6.32 -11.26 -35.31
N PRO A 76 5.56 -12.35 -35.23
CA PRO A 76 4.11 -12.28 -35.17
C PRO A 76 3.64 -11.68 -33.84
N HIS A 77 2.48 -11.01 -33.87
CA HIS A 77 1.86 -10.44 -32.67
C HIS A 77 1.18 -11.51 -31.80
N GLU A 78 0.88 -12.67 -32.37
CA GLU A 78 0.32 -13.84 -31.71
C GLU A 78 1.27 -15.03 -31.89
N ASN A 79 1.26 -15.97 -30.94
CA ASN A 79 2.02 -17.23 -30.98
C ASN A 79 3.56 -17.07 -31.06
N ASP A 80 4.10 -15.85 -30.92
CA ASP A 80 5.52 -15.66 -30.71
C ASP A 80 5.92 -16.18 -29.32
N SER A 81 6.93 -17.06 -29.26
CA SER A 81 7.34 -17.73 -28.03
C SER A 81 7.81 -16.75 -26.95
N GLN A 82 8.51 -15.68 -27.34
CA GLN A 82 9.00 -14.67 -26.41
C GLN A 82 7.83 -13.84 -25.87
N TRP A 83 6.91 -13.40 -26.75
CA TRP A 83 5.70 -12.69 -26.34
C TRP A 83 4.82 -13.54 -25.40
N LEU A 84 4.64 -14.83 -25.68
CA LEU A 84 3.88 -15.74 -24.82
C LEU A 84 4.53 -15.89 -23.43
N ALA A 85 5.85 -16.05 -23.36
CA ALA A 85 6.58 -16.10 -22.10
C ALA A 85 6.43 -14.78 -21.32
N ASN A 86 6.57 -13.65 -22.03
CA ASN A 86 6.45 -12.31 -21.49
C ASN A 86 5.04 -12.05 -20.92
N ARG A 87 4.00 -12.45 -21.67
CA ARG A 87 2.59 -12.35 -21.28
C ARG A 87 2.30 -13.19 -20.05
N LYS A 88 2.72 -14.46 -20.05
CA LYS A 88 2.55 -15.37 -18.91
C LYS A 88 3.19 -14.83 -17.63
N ALA A 89 4.38 -14.25 -17.72
CA ALA A 89 5.05 -13.63 -16.59
C ALA A 89 4.27 -12.41 -16.05
N ALA A 90 3.77 -11.55 -16.95
CA ALA A 90 2.96 -10.40 -16.57
C ALA A 90 1.63 -10.82 -15.91
N ASP A 91 0.93 -11.81 -16.48
CA ASP A 91 -0.32 -12.33 -15.91
C ASP A 91 -0.10 -12.94 -14.52
N HIS A 92 0.99 -13.70 -14.35
CA HIS A 92 1.36 -14.24 -13.04
C HIS A 92 1.61 -13.12 -12.01
N GLN A 93 2.42 -12.11 -12.37
CA GLN A 93 2.70 -10.98 -11.49
C GLN A 93 1.44 -10.18 -11.16
N ALA A 94 0.55 -9.95 -12.12
CA ALA A 94 -0.74 -9.28 -11.89
C ALA A 94 -1.65 -10.06 -10.95
N GLY A 95 -1.64 -11.39 -11.04
CA GLY A 95 -2.34 -12.27 -10.11
C GLY A 95 -1.84 -12.11 -8.67
N LEU A 96 -0.53 -11.95 -8.47
CA LEU A 96 0.05 -11.67 -7.15
C LEU A 96 -0.36 -10.29 -6.62
N TRP A 97 -0.34 -9.25 -7.46
CA TRP A 97 -0.81 -7.92 -7.08
C TRP A 97 -2.29 -7.93 -6.67
N LYS A 98 -3.15 -8.58 -7.47
CA LYS A 98 -4.56 -8.77 -7.16
C LYS A 98 -4.77 -9.52 -5.84
N LYS A 99 -3.96 -10.55 -5.56
CA LYS A 99 -4.01 -11.30 -4.29
C LYS A 99 -3.73 -10.40 -3.07
N MET A 100 -2.87 -9.39 -3.23
CA MET A 100 -2.57 -8.42 -2.17
C MET A 100 -3.51 -7.20 -2.16
N GLU A 101 -4.57 -7.22 -2.98
CA GLU A 101 -5.48 -6.09 -3.18
C GLU A 101 -4.74 -4.79 -3.54
N TRP A 102 -3.71 -4.92 -4.39
CA TRP A 102 -2.85 -3.83 -4.79
C TRP A 102 -2.55 -3.86 -6.29
N PHE A 103 -1.83 -2.85 -6.77
CA PHE A 103 -1.36 -2.73 -8.14
C PHE A 103 0.17 -2.67 -8.18
N CYS A 104 0.77 -2.77 -9.36
CA CYS A 104 2.23 -2.64 -9.50
C CYS A 104 2.65 -1.20 -9.21
N PRO A 105 3.36 -0.91 -8.11
CA PRO A 105 3.60 0.47 -7.70
C PRO A 105 4.66 1.14 -8.57
N LEU A 106 4.53 2.46 -8.71
CA LEU A 106 5.59 3.30 -9.24
C LEU A 106 6.67 3.55 -8.17
N TRP A 107 7.86 3.93 -8.62
CA TRP A 107 8.97 4.44 -7.79
C TRP A 107 9.60 3.47 -6.78
N ILE A 108 9.15 2.22 -6.74
CA ILE A 108 9.79 1.17 -5.96
C ILE A 108 10.78 0.42 -6.86
N ALA A 109 12.00 0.23 -6.36
CA ALA A 109 13.03 -0.51 -7.09
C ALA A 109 12.58 -1.94 -7.40
N GLN A 110 12.81 -2.40 -8.62
CA GLN A 110 12.37 -3.72 -9.07
C GLN A 110 12.87 -4.86 -8.18
N GLY A 111 14.09 -4.77 -7.64
CA GLY A 111 14.61 -5.78 -6.70
C GLY A 111 13.76 -5.92 -5.43
N LYS A 112 13.19 -4.81 -4.92
CA LYS A 112 12.28 -4.82 -3.77
C LYS A 112 10.90 -5.35 -4.11
N ILE A 113 10.41 -5.04 -5.32
CA ILE A 113 9.18 -5.66 -5.85
C ILE A 113 9.37 -7.18 -5.97
N SER A 114 10.48 -7.65 -6.55
CA SER A 114 10.76 -9.08 -6.70
C SER A 114 10.90 -9.80 -5.37
N GLU A 115 11.52 -9.17 -4.36
CA GLU A 115 11.60 -9.70 -2.99
C GLU A 115 10.20 -9.91 -2.39
N LEU A 116 9.37 -8.87 -2.42
CA LEU A 116 7.98 -8.91 -1.92
C LEU A 116 7.14 -9.97 -2.65
N LEU A 117 7.18 -9.99 -3.99
CA LEU A 117 6.37 -10.90 -4.78
C LEU A 117 6.72 -12.37 -4.53
N ARG A 118 8.00 -12.67 -4.35
CA ARG A 118 8.48 -14.02 -4.00
C ARG A 118 7.98 -14.47 -2.63
N ASP A 119 7.97 -13.57 -1.64
CA ASP A 119 7.54 -13.90 -0.28
C ASP A 119 6.05 -14.24 -0.21
N VAL A 120 5.23 -13.61 -1.06
CA VAL A 120 3.79 -13.83 -1.09
C VAL A 120 3.37 -14.98 -2.02
N GLU A 121 4.18 -15.40 -2.98
CA GLU A 121 3.78 -16.27 -4.11
C GLU A 121 2.94 -17.48 -3.69
N TYR A 122 3.43 -18.24 -2.70
CA TYR A 122 2.82 -19.49 -2.21
C TYR A 122 2.05 -19.33 -0.89
N ARG A 123 1.68 -18.10 -0.53
CA ARG A 123 0.95 -17.77 0.70
C ARG A 123 -0.54 -17.54 0.45
N SER A 124 -1.35 -17.71 1.50
CA SER A 124 -2.76 -17.35 1.49
C SER A 124 -2.97 -15.84 1.28
N LYS A 125 -4.19 -15.40 0.96
CA LYS A 125 -4.53 -13.98 0.78
C LYS A 125 -4.19 -13.17 2.04
N ASP A 126 -4.61 -13.64 3.21
CA ASP A 126 -4.40 -12.96 4.49
C ASP A 126 -2.92 -12.84 4.88
N GLU A 127 -2.16 -13.92 4.71
CA GLU A 127 -0.70 -13.90 4.95
C GLU A 127 0.01 -12.98 3.95
N SER A 128 -0.42 -13.00 2.68
CA SER A 128 0.16 -12.13 1.65
C SER A 128 -0.04 -10.65 1.97
N ILE A 129 -1.20 -10.27 2.52
CA ILE A 129 -1.48 -8.89 2.91
C ILE A 129 -0.67 -8.47 4.15
N LYS A 130 -0.49 -9.36 5.13
CA LYS A 130 0.41 -9.08 6.27
C LYS A 130 1.85 -8.88 5.82
N LEU A 131 2.35 -9.70 4.90
CA LEU A 131 3.69 -9.56 4.32
C LEU A 131 3.81 -8.29 3.48
N PHE A 132 2.78 -7.95 2.71
CA PHE A 132 2.72 -6.68 1.98
C PHE A 132 2.81 -5.49 2.95
N ASP A 133 2.03 -5.48 4.03
CA ASP A 133 2.04 -4.41 5.03
C ASP A 133 3.42 -4.29 5.69
N TYR A 134 4.07 -5.43 5.99
CA TYR A 134 5.45 -5.47 6.49
C TYR A 134 6.45 -4.85 5.51
N HIS A 135 6.48 -5.31 4.26
CA HIS A 135 7.40 -4.78 3.25
C HIS A 135 7.16 -3.29 3.00
N THR A 136 5.90 -2.89 2.82
CA THR A 136 5.54 -1.51 2.50
C THR A 136 5.78 -0.54 3.65
N SER A 137 5.83 -0.99 4.90
CA SER A 137 6.24 -0.16 6.05
C SER A 137 7.64 0.46 5.88
N THR A 138 8.52 -0.20 5.11
CA THR A 138 9.89 0.26 4.83
C THR A 138 10.04 0.90 3.44
N LEU A 139 9.08 0.70 2.55
CA LEU A 139 9.08 1.26 1.19
C LEU A 139 8.34 2.59 1.14
N TYR A 140 7.13 2.64 1.69
CA TYR A 140 6.29 3.84 1.75
C TYR A 140 6.53 4.58 3.06
N THR A 141 7.77 4.96 3.30
CA THR A 141 8.19 5.68 4.51
C THR A 141 7.50 7.04 4.66
N LEU A 142 7.59 7.65 5.84
CA LEU A 142 7.09 9.01 6.09
C LEU A 142 7.63 10.02 5.06
N SER A 143 8.94 9.98 4.79
CA SER A 143 9.57 10.88 3.82
C SER A 143 9.08 10.62 2.40
N PHE A 144 8.86 9.36 2.02
CA PHE A 144 8.29 9.02 0.72
C PHE A 144 6.88 9.61 0.56
N GLN A 145 6.03 9.41 1.56
CA GLN A 145 4.67 9.94 1.57
C GLN A 145 4.65 11.48 1.54
N ALA A 146 5.56 12.14 2.26
CA ALA A 146 5.69 13.60 2.24
C ALA A 146 6.00 14.12 0.83
N VAL A 147 6.89 13.46 0.08
CA VAL A 147 7.18 13.80 -1.33
C VAL A 147 5.95 13.58 -2.22
N CYS A 148 5.22 12.47 -2.04
CA CYS A 148 3.97 12.25 -2.77
C CYS A 148 2.98 13.41 -2.54
N ILE A 149 2.82 13.84 -1.28
CA ILE A 149 1.80 14.81 -0.89
C ILE A 149 2.18 16.24 -1.21
N ALA A 150 3.44 16.63 -1.03
CA ALA A 150 3.89 18.01 -1.20
C ALA A 150 4.47 18.30 -2.61
N GLN A 151 4.84 17.29 -3.39
CA GLN A 151 5.37 17.48 -4.75
C GLN A 151 4.50 16.84 -5.84
N LEU A 152 4.14 15.56 -5.70
CA LEU A 152 3.49 14.82 -6.80
C LEU A 152 2.00 15.15 -6.92
N ILE A 153 1.25 15.13 -5.82
CA ILE A 153 -0.19 15.46 -5.78
C ILE A 153 -0.45 16.90 -6.28
N PRO A 154 0.28 17.95 -5.83
CA PRO A 154 0.11 19.32 -6.32
C PRO A 154 0.44 19.52 -7.80
N SER A 155 1.33 18.68 -8.36
CA SER A 155 1.72 18.77 -9.77
C SER A 155 0.63 18.26 -10.71
N SER A 156 -0.29 17.42 -10.22
CA SER A 156 -1.46 16.96 -10.97
C SER A 156 -2.54 18.03 -10.98
N ARG A 157 -3.07 18.35 -12.18
CA ARG A 157 -4.10 19.37 -12.35
C ARG A 157 -5.37 19.00 -11.58
N SER A 158 -5.79 17.74 -11.62
CA SER A 158 -7.02 17.29 -10.98
C SER A 158 -6.88 17.14 -9.46
N LEU A 159 -5.67 16.87 -8.97
CA LEU A 159 -5.37 16.65 -7.56
C LEU A 159 -4.86 17.89 -6.83
N ALA A 160 -4.43 18.95 -7.52
CA ALA A 160 -3.85 20.15 -6.91
C ALA A 160 -4.72 20.75 -5.81
N ASP A 161 -6.03 20.92 -6.05
CA ASP A 161 -6.94 21.50 -5.05
C ASP A 161 -7.18 20.58 -3.83
N PHE A 162 -6.83 19.29 -3.95
CA PHE A 162 -6.92 18.32 -2.85
C PHE A 162 -5.61 18.21 -2.06
N ALA A 163 -4.51 18.83 -2.52
CA ALA A 163 -3.24 18.79 -1.80
C ALA A 163 -3.32 19.30 -0.35
N PRO A 164 -4.06 20.39 -0.03
CA PRO A 164 -4.25 20.82 1.35
C PRO A 164 -4.91 19.74 2.22
N ILE A 165 -5.93 19.05 1.70
CA ILE A 165 -6.61 17.94 2.39
C ILE A 165 -5.65 16.77 2.60
N ALA A 166 -4.84 16.42 1.59
CA ALA A 166 -3.86 15.35 1.72
C ALA A 166 -2.78 15.68 2.76
N ARG A 167 -2.36 16.95 2.82
CA ARG A 167 -1.40 17.46 3.81
C ARG A 167 -1.98 17.42 5.23
N GLU A 168 -3.23 17.83 5.41
CA GLU A 168 -3.93 17.74 6.69
C GLU A 168 -4.12 16.28 7.12
N ALA A 169 -4.58 15.41 6.22
CA ALA A 169 -4.73 13.97 6.50
C ALA A 169 -3.41 13.33 6.93
N TYR A 170 -2.29 13.71 6.30
CA TYR A 170 -0.96 13.24 6.69
C TYR A 170 -0.59 13.66 8.11
N LEU A 171 -0.75 14.95 8.45
CA LEU A 171 -0.45 15.42 9.80
C LEU A 171 -1.38 14.78 10.83
N ALA A 172 -2.69 14.73 10.55
CA ALA A 172 -3.69 14.11 11.42
C ALA A 172 -3.39 12.63 11.67
N PHE A 173 -2.88 11.90 10.67
CA PHE A 173 -2.53 10.49 10.81
C PHE A 173 -1.43 10.31 11.86
N TYR A 174 -0.39 11.14 11.81
CA TYR A 174 0.72 11.11 12.78
C TYR A 174 0.38 11.79 14.11
N SER A 175 -0.69 12.58 14.19
CA SER A 175 -1.29 13.03 15.45
C SER A 175 -2.24 12.00 16.07
N GLY A 176 -2.35 10.78 15.51
CA GLY A 176 -3.18 9.70 16.07
C GLY A 176 -4.63 9.66 15.57
N HIS A 177 -5.03 10.53 14.66
CA HIS A 177 -6.36 10.54 14.05
C HIS A 177 -6.41 9.72 12.74
N ARG A 178 -5.98 8.46 12.81
CA ARG A 178 -5.78 7.60 11.62
C ARG A 178 -7.07 7.40 10.81
N ALA A 179 -8.18 7.10 11.47
CA ALA A 179 -9.47 6.87 10.80
C ALA A 179 -9.94 8.10 10.03
N SER A 180 -9.89 9.28 10.65
CA SER A 180 -10.23 10.56 10.02
C SER A 180 -9.34 10.84 8.81
N SER A 181 -8.05 10.54 8.93
CA SER A 181 -7.07 10.74 7.86
C SER A 181 -7.34 9.85 6.64
N ILE A 182 -7.62 8.57 6.87
CA ILE A 182 -7.97 7.62 5.81
C ILE A 182 -9.31 8.00 5.16
N ALA A 183 -10.32 8.32 5.98
CA ALA A 183 -11.64 8.74 5.53
C ALA A 183 -11.60 10.00 4.65
N ALA A 184 -10.70 10.95 4.96
CA ALA A 184 -10.52 12.16 4.17
C ALA A 184 -9.98 11.88 2.75
N LEU A 185 -9.17 10.83 2.58
CA LEU A 185 -8.53 10.51 1.29
C LEU A 185 -9.39 9.62 0.38
N ILE A 186 -10.26 8.78 0.92
CA ILE A 186 -11.10 7.86 0.11
C ILE A 186 -11.92 8.61 -0.97
N PRO A 187 -12.66 9.71 -0.67
CA PRO A 187 -13.42 10.44 -1.67
C PRO A 187 -12.56 11.17 -2.71
N VAL A 188 -11.30 11.47 -2.39
CA VAL A 188 -10.39 12.22 -3.28
C VAL A 188 -10.10 11.44 -4.56
N ILE A 189 -9.99 10.10 -4.48
CA ILE A 189 -9.79 9.25 -5.67
C ILE A 189 -10.94 9.41 -6.66
N GLU A 190 -12.19 9.34 -6.18
CA GLU A 190 -13.37 9.53 -7.03
C GLU A 190 -13.44 10.96 -7.59
N GLY A 191 -13.23 11.96 -6.74
CA GLY A 191 -13.24 13.36 -7.16
C GLY A 191 -12.18 13.67 -8.22
N ALA A 192 -11.00 13.07 -8.11
CA ALA A 192 -9.94 13.18 -9.10
C ALA A 192 -10.32 12.51 -10.43
N LEU A 193 -10.87 11.29 -10.41
CA LEU A 193 -11.33 10.59 -11.62
C LEU A 193 -12.39 11.41 -12.38
N GLN A 194 -13.35 12.02 -11.66
CA GLN A 194 -14.36 12.90 -12.24
C GLN A 194 -13.73 14.15 -12.92
N ARG A 195 -12.73 14.76 -12.29
CA ARG A 195 -12.01 15.93 -12.84
C ARG A 195 -11.12 15.59 -14.04
N ILE A 196 -10.53 14.40 -14.08
CA ILE A 196 -9.71 13.94 -15.21
C ILE A 196 -10.60 13.61 -16.41
N SER A 197 -11.69 12.87 -16.19
CA SER A 197 -12.58 12.43 -17.27
C SER A 197 -13.30 13.60 -17.95
N GLY A 198 -13.46 14.73 -17.23
CA GLY A 198 -14.22 15.89 -17.69
C GLY A 198 -15.68 15.54 -17.99
N ALA A 199 -16.17 14.41 -17.45
CA ALA A 199 -17.48 13.89 -17.75
C ALA A 199 -18.55 14.81 -17.14
N THR A 200 -19.58 15.12 -17.93
CA THR A 200 -20.87 15.55 -17.39
C THR A 200 -21.38 14.43 -16.46
N ALA A 201 -22.17 14.78 -15.44
CA ALA A 201 -22.58 13.95 -14.30
C ALA A 201 -23.24 12.57 -14.59
N SER A 202 -23.29 12.11 -15.85
CA SER A 202 -23.97 10.90 -16.30
C SER A 202 -23.07 9.68 -16.57
N MET A 203 -21.74 9.81 -16.62
CA MET A 203 -20.86 8.66 -16.91
C MET A 203 -20.59 7.83 -15.64
N PRO A 204 -20.86 6.51 -15.63
CA PRO A 204 -20.50 5.62 -14.52
C PRO A 204 -19.01 5.67 -14.18
N ILE A 205 -18.65 5.56 -12.90
CA ILE A 205 -17.26 5.69 -12.44
C ILE A 205 -16.32 4.67 -13.10
N LEU A 206 -16.77 3.44 -13.33
CA LEU A 206 -15.96 2.40 -13.97
C LEU A 206 -15.65 2.73 -15.45
N ASP A 207 -16.59 3.35 -16.15
CA ASP A 207 -16.38 3.81 -17.54
C ASP A 207 -15.41 5.01 -17.59
N GLN A 208 -15.44 5.87 -16.56
CA GLN A 208 -14.45 6.94 -16.41
C GLN A 208 -13.05 6.37 -16.21
N VAL A 209 -12.91 5.37 -15.33
CA VAL A 209 -11.65 4.64 -15.13
C VAL A 209 -11.16 4.09 -16.47
N ASP A 210 -12.04 3.39 -17.21
CA ASP A 210 -11.64 2.78 -18.46
C ASP A 210 -11.15 3.81 -19.49
N ARG A 211 -11.90 4.90 -19.68
CA ARG A 211 -11.53 6.00 -20.58
C ARG A 211 -10.19 6.64 -20.22
N ILE A 212 -9.93 6.88 -18.94
CA ILE A 212 -8.71 7.53 -18.47
C ILE A 212 -7.50 6.63 -18.78
N ILE A 213 -7.59 5.36 -18.39
CA ILE A 213 -6.49 4.41 -18.54
C ILE A 213 -6.27 4.07 -20.02
N ASP A 214 -7.32 3.91 -20.83
CA ASP A 214 -7.19 3.65 -22.27
C ASP A 214 -6.37 4.74 -22.98
N ARG A 215 -6.59 6.00 -22.61
CA ARG A 215 -5.86 7.13 -23.21
C ARG A 215 -4.40 7.15 -22.77
N ALA A 216 -4.13 6.89 -21.49
CA ALA A 216 -2.77 6.77 -20.97
C ALA A 216 -2.01 5.60 -21.63
N CYS A 217 -2.64 4.43 -21.77
CA CYS A 217 -2.11 3.27 -22.47
C CYS A 217 -1.87 3.56 -23.97
N THR A 218 -2.74 4.33 -24.61
CA THR A 218 -2.57 4.76 -26.00
C THR A 218 -1.33 5.65 -26.18
N LEU A 219 -1.03 6.54 -25.23
CA LEU A 219 0.22 7.32 -25.26
C LEU A 219 1.44 6.42 -25.01
N ALA A 220 1.37 5.53 -24.02
CA ALA A 220 2.43 4.56 -23.73
C ALA A 220 2.77 3.67 -24.93
N GLY A 221 1.75 3.16 -25.64
CA GLY A 221 1.96 2.37 -26.85
C GLY A 221 2.60 3.16 -27.99
N ARG A 222 2.22 4.43 -28.17
CA ARG A 222 2.88 5.32 -29.15
C ARG A 222 4.36 5.52 -28.82
N LEU A 223 4.67 5.80 -27.55
CA LEU A 223 6.04 6.01 -27.10
C LEU A 223 6.87 4.72 -27.06
N HIS A 224 6.24 3.56 -26.87
CA HIS A 224 6.90 2.25 -26.97
C HIS A 224 7.60 2.08 -28.33
N PHE A 225 6.95 2.53 -29.40
CA PHE A 225 7.47 2.48 -30.77
C PHE A 225 8.03 3.82 -31.26
N GLU A 226 8.54 4.68 -30.36
CA GLU A 226 9.19 5.96 -30.70
C GLU A 226 8.30 6.88 -31.58
N ASN A 227 6.98 6.86 -31.39
CA ASN A 227 5.97 7.56 -32.21
C ASN A 227 5.93 7.18 -33.71
N MET A 228 6.63 6.11 -34.11
CA MET A 228 6.59 5.60 -35.47
C MET A 228 5.25 4.91 -35.77
N TRP A 229 4.89 4.83 -37.04
CA TRP A 229 3.75 4.01 -37.46
C TRP A 229 4.07 2.53 -37.22
N VAL A 230 3.12 1.78 -36.67
CA VAL A 230 3.23 0.33 -36.46
C VAL A 230 1.84 -0.29 -36.70
N PRO A 231 1.73 -1.56 -37.12
CA PRO A 231 0.44 -2.20 -37.29
C PRO A 231 -0.37 -2.21 -35.98
N ARG A 232 -1.70 -2.09 -36.09
CA ARG A 232 -2.59 -1.84 -34.95
C ARG A 232 -2.58 -2.98 -33.94
N GLU A 233 -2.33 -4.18 -34.39
CA GLU A 233 -2.29 -5.41 -33.58
C GLU A 233 -1.22 -5.30 -32.47
N TYR A 234 -0.10 -4.65 -32.76
CA TYR A 234 1.01 -4.41 -31.81
C TYR A 234 0.77 -3.21 -30.89
N LEU A 235 -0.27 -2.40 -31.14
CA LEU A 235 -0.64 -1.26 -30.28
C LEU A 235 -1.77 -1.61 -29.29
N THR A 236 -2.27 -2.84 -29.33
CA THR A 236 -3.31 -3.26 -28.40
C THR A 236 -2.76 -3.35 -26.99
N THR A 237 -3.56 -2.95 -26.00
CA THR A 237 -3.23 -3.14 -24.57
C THR A 237 -2.90 -4.60 -24.29
N ASN A 238 -3.63 -5.55 -24.90
CA ASN A 238 -3.39 -6.98 -24.73
C ASN A 238 -1.97 -7.40 -25.14
N TYR A 239 -1.51 -6.94 -26.32
CA TYR A 239 -0.17 -7.23 -26.81
C TYR A 239 0.89 -6.58 -25.91
N LEU A 240 0.71 -5.29 -25.58
CA LEU A 240 1.69 -4.49 -24.87
C LEU A 240 1.74 -4.76 -23.36
N TYR A 241 0.73 -5.40 -22.78
CA TYR A 241 0.67 -5.73 -21.34
C TYR A 241 1.91 -6.47 -20.83
N GLY A 242 2.45 -7.39 -21.65
CA GLY A 242 3.67 -8.11 -21.35
C GLY A 242 4.94 -7.47 -21.91
N GLN A 243 4.85 -6.36 -22.64
CA GLN A 243 5.97 -5.75 -23.37
C GLN A 243 6.37 -4.36 -22.87
N ASP A 244 5.44 -3.60 -22.30
CA ASP A 244 5.65 -2.24 -21.81
C ASP A 244 5.27 -2.12 -20.33
N GLU A 245 6.24 -1.76 -19.50
CA GLU A 245 6.05 -1.69 -18.04
C GLU A 245 5.06 -0.59 -17.64
N ARG A 246 4.94 0.49 -18.42
CA ARG A 246 3.98 1.57 -18.13
C ARG A 246 2.55 1.08 -18.32
N ILE A 247 2.31 0.36 -19.41
CA ILE A 247 1.00 -0.25 -19.69
C ILE A 247 0.68 -1.28 -18.61
N PHE A 248 1.65 -2.09 -18.20
CA PHE A 248 1.46 -3.04 -17.10
C PHE A 248 1.04 -2.35 -15.78
N VAL A 249 1.71 -1.26 -15.41
CA VAL A 249 1.35 -0.46 -14.23
C VAL A 249 -0.06 0.13 -14.36
N PHE A 250 -0.37 0.77 -15.50
CA PHE A 250 -1.67 1.41 -15.72
C PHE A 250 -2.83 0.40 -15.68
N GLU A 251 -2.64 -0.78 -16.28
CA GLU A 251 -3.66 -1.83 -16.30
C GLU A 251 -3.81 -2.51 -14.93
N THR A 252 -2.73 -2.74 -14.17
CA THR A 252 -2.88 -3.26 -12.80
C THR A 252 -3.55 -2.24 -11.88
N PHE A 253 -3.33 -0.94 -12.09
CA PHE A 253 -4.05 0.12 -11.39
C PHE A 253 -5.54 0.14 -11.78
N ARG A 254 -5.86 -0.02 -13.07
CA ARG A 254 -7.25 -0.19 -13.55
C ARG A 254 -7.93 -1.37 -12.86
N SER A 255 -7.28 -2.53 -12.83
CA SER A 255 -7.81 -3.73 -12.16
C SER A 255 -8.05 -3.47 -10.67
N TRP A 256 -7.11 -2.83 -9.96
CA TRP A 256 -7.31 -2.50 -8.55
C TRP A 256 -8.51 -1.56 -8.32
N LEU A 257 -8.66 -0.52 -9.14
CA LEU A 257 -9.80 0.39 -9.04
C LEU A 257 -11.14 -0.34 -9.24
N LYS A 258 -11.22 -1.26 -10.21
CA LYS A 258 -12.47 -1.95 -10.56
C LYS A 258 -12.78 -3.14 -9.64
N ASP A 259 -11.77 -3.95 -9.34
CA ASP A 259 -11.91 -5.23 -8.65
C ASP A 259 -11.82 -5.09 -7.12
N SER A 260 -11.24 -3.99 -6.62
CA SER A 260 -11.06 -3.77 -5.17
C SER A 260 -11.70 -2.47 -4.70
N PHE A 261 -11.28 -1.32 -5.22
CA PHE A 261 -11.67 -0.03 -4.65
C PHE A 261 -13.13 0.38 -4.92
N PHE A 262 -13.61 0.23 -6.16
CA PHE A 262 -15.01 0.51 -6.56
C PHE A 262 -15.85 -0.77 -6.76
N CYS A 263 -15.35 -1.92 -6.31
CA CYS A 263 -16.11 -3.16 -6.34
C CYS A 263 -17.41 -3.01 -5.52
N ARG A 264 -18.50 -3.62 -5.96
CA ARG A 264 -19.78 -3.56 -5.25
C ARG A 264 -19.67 -4.30 -3.91
N THR A 265 -20.35 -3.82 -2.89
CA THR A 265 -20.36 -4.40 -1.54
C THR A 265 -20.60 -5.91 -1.50
N GLY A 266 -21.51 -6.44 -2.32
CA GLY A 266 -21.81 -7.88 -2.35
C GLY A 266 -20.82 -8.75 -3.15
N GLU A 267 -19.93 -8.13 -3.90
CA GLU A 267 -18.93 -8.79 -4.76
C GLU A 267 -17.52 -8.70 -4.16
N TYR A 268 -17.31 -7.82 -3.18
CA TYR A 268 -16.02 -7.63 -2.54
C TYR A 268 -15.71 -8.74 -1.53
N ASP A 269 -14.60 -9.45 -1.75
CA ASP A 269 -14.10 -10.55 -0.91
C ASP A 269 -12.76 -10.21 -0.23
N GLY A 270 -12.38 -8.92 -0.24
CA GLY A 270 -11.11 -8.45 0.26
C GLY A 270 -11.04 -8.32 1.78
N VAL A 271 -9.83 -8.39 2.31
CA VAL A 271 -9.53 -8.31 3.75
C VAL A 271 -8.83 -7.00 4.14
N THR A 272 -8.44 -6.17 3.16
CA THR A 272 -8.00 -4.80 3.47
C THR A 272 -9.16 -3.88 3.85
N TRP A 273 -10.38 -4.27 3.44
CA TRP A 273 -11.61 -3.48 3.53
C TRP A 273 -11.52 -2.10 2.87
N LEU A 274 -10.47 -1.84 2.08
CA LEU A 274 -10.25 -0.58 1.37
C LEU A 274 -11.13 -0.54 0.11
N ASN A 275 -12.42 -0.36 0.34
CA ASN A 275 -13.45 -0.29 -0.68
C ASN A 275 -14.35 0.92 -0.43
N ARG A 276 -14.57 1.71 -1.48
CA ARG A 276 -15.33 2.96 -1.42
C ARG A 276 -16.80 2.73 -1.03
N HIS A 277 -17.44 1.67 -1.52
CA HIS A 277 -18.85 1.38 -1.21
C HIS A 277 -19.00 0.88 0.23
N LEU A 278 -18.11 0.00 0.70
CA LEU A 278 -18.10 -0.45 2.10
C LEU A 278 -17.89 0.70 3.08
N PHE A 279 -16.96 1.61 2.74
CA PHE A 279 -16.74 2.85 3.50
C PHE A 279 -18.01 3.72 3.53
N ALA A 280 -18.60 4.00 2.37
CA ALA A 280 -19.77 4.87 2.27
C ALA A 280 -21.02 4.31 2.99
N HIS A 281 -21.16 2.99 3.03
CA HIS A 281 -22.26 2.31 3.73
C HIS A 281 -21.95 1.98 5.19
N GLY A 282 -20.74 2.30 5.69
CA GLY A 282 -20.34 2.01 7.07
C GLY A 282 -20.40 0.53 7.44
N THR A 283 -20.19 -0.38 6.47
CA THR A 283 -20.42 -1.82 6.64
C THR A 283 -19.38 -2.50 7.53
N SER A 284 -18.21 -1.88 7.70
CA SER A 284 -17.11 -2.35 8.54
C SER A 284 -16.26 -1.16 8.99
N THR A 285 -15.53 -1.30 10.09
CA THR A 285 -14.51 -0.34 10.54
C THR A 285 -13.09 -0.74 10.14
N GLU A 286 -12.89 -1.95 9.61
CA GLU A 286 -11.57 -2.51 9.29
C GLU A 286 -10.79 -1.71 8.24
N TRP A 287 -11.48 -0.89 7.44
CA TRP A 287 -10.85 0.02 6.47
C TRP A 287 -9.91 1.04 7.12
N GLN A 288 -10.01 1.27 8.44
CA GLN A 288 -9.15 2.18 9.19
C GLN A 288 -7.74 1.63 9.48
N ASN A 289 -7.40 0.44 8.98
CA ASN A 289 -6.06 -0.13 9.08
C ASN A 289 -5.00 0.88 8.61
N SER A 290 -3.94 1.06 9.41
CA SER A 290 -2.85 2.01 9.14
C SER A 290 -2.21 1.87 7.74
N ALA A 291 -2.13 0.65 7.19
CA ALA A 291 -1.58 0.40 5.86
C ALA A 291 -2.47 1.00 4.74
N ASN A 292 -3.77 1.20 4.99
CA ASN A 292 -4.65 1.83 4.01
C ASN A 292 -4.33 3.31 3.79
N PHE A 293 -3.73 3.99 4.77
CA PHE A 293 -3.29 5.36 4.60
C PHE A 293 -2.18 5.48 3.54
N CYS A 294 -1.11 4.69 3.66
CA CYS A 294 -0.01 4.73 2.69
C CYS A 294 -0.49 4.24 1.31
N ARG A 295 -1.37 3.23 1.24
CA ARG A 295 -2.05 2.82 0.00
C ARG A 295 -2.74 4.02 -0.67
N LEU A 296 -3.60 4.75 0.05
CA LEU A 296 -4.32 5.90 -0.52
C LEU A 296 -3.38 7.00 -1.02
N VAL A 297 -2.32 7.34 -0.26
CA VAL A 297 -1.32 8.33 -0.69
C VAL A 297 -0.63 7.91 -1.99
N VAL A 298 -0.19 6.66 -2.09
CA VAL A 298 0.48 6.10 -3.27
C VAL A 298 -0.49 6.02 -4.46
N ALA A 299 -1.74 5.62 -4.23
CA ALA A 299 -2.77 5.56 -5.26
C ALA A 299 -3.08 6.95 -5.84
N LEU A 300 -3.18 7.98 -4.99
CA LEU A 300 -3.38 9.37 -5.44
C LEU A 300 -2.20 9.87 -6.26
N ALA A 301 -0.96 9.66 -5.80
CA ALA A 301 0.23 10.04 -6.56
C ALA A 301 0.30 9.31 -7.92
N THR A 302 -0.03 8.01 -7.94
CA THR A 302 -0.09 7.20 -9.17
C THR A 302 -1.18 7.71 -10.12
N LEU A 303 -2.35 8.11 -9.61
CA LEU A 303 -3.41 8.71 -10.40
C LEU A 303 -2.96 10.03 -11.04
N GLY A 304 -2.14 10.84 -10.36
CA GLY A 304 -1.54 12.04 -10.93
C GLY A 304 -0.59 11.76 -12.10
N VAL A 305 0.18 10.66 -12.04
CA VAL A 305 0.97 10.17 -13.19
C VAL A 305 0.05 9.77 -14.32
N ILE A 306 -0.97 8.96 -14.05
CA ILE A 306 -1.93 8.52 -15.06
C ILE A 306 -2.63 9.71 -15.73
N GLU A 307 -3.01 10.75 -14.97
CA GLU A 307 -3.54 11.99 -15.54
C GLU A 307 -2.56 12.61 -16.53
N SER A 308 -1.29 12.74 -16.15
CA SER A 308 -0.24 13.35 -16.98
C SER A 308 0.00 12.59 -18.29
N TRP A 309 -0.28 11.29 -18.31
CA TRP A 309 -0.23 10.43 -19.50
C TRP A 309 -1.54 10.45 -20.28
N HIS A 310 -2.68 10.60 -19.62
CA HIS A 310 -3.98 10.76 -20.26
C HIS A 310 -4.07 12.08 -21.05
N ASP A 311 -3.54 13.18 -20.50
CA ASP A 311 -3.61 14.50 -21.13
C ASP A 311 -2.33 14.95 -21.87
N GLU A 312 -1.29 14.09 -21.88
CA GLU A 312 0.02 14.36 -22.49
C GLU A 312 0.74 15.60 -21.90
N SER A 313 0.37 16.03 -20.67
CA SER A 313 0.95 17.22 -20.03
C SER A 313 2.32 16.97 -19.39
N HIS A 314 2.64 15.70 -19.09
CA HIS A 314 3.91 15.29 -18.46
C HIS A 314 4.25 16.03 -17.15
N ARG A 315 3.22 16.51 -16.41
CA ARG A 315 3.42 17.29 -15.18
C ARG A 315 3.94 16.48 -14.01
N VAL A 316 3.51 15.21 -13.90
CA VAL A 316 3.97 14.29 -12.86
C VAL A 316 4.96 13.30 -13.46
N SER A 317 6.17 13.27 -12.89
CA SER A 317 7.28 12.46 -13.38
C SER A 317 7.13 10.97 -13.05
N LEU A 318 7.61 10.10 -13.96
CA LEU A 318 7.82 8.67 -13.66
C LEU A 318 9.04 8.42 -12.78
N PHE A 319 9.96 9.38 -12.71
CA PHE A 319 11.09 9.33 -11.78
C PHE A 319 10.69 9.98 -10.47
N PHE A 320 10.98 9.31 -9.36
CA PHE A 320 10.69 9.86 -8.05
C PHE A 320 11.56 11.09 -7.84
N PRO A 321 10.99 12.25 -7.53
CA PRO A 321 11.76 13.47 -7.40
C PRO A 321 12.57 13.44 -6.11
N GLU A 322 13.68 14.17 -6.10
CA GLU A 322 14.37 14.49 -4.85
C GLU A 322 13.44 15.29 -3.95
N MET A 323 13.62 15.12 -2.63
CA MET A 323 12.79 15.78 -1.63
C MET A 323 13.02 17.30 -1.67
N SER A 324 11.97 18.07 -1.96
CA SER A 324 11.99 19.53 -1.91
C SER A 324 11.95 20.04 -0.46
N GLU A 325 12.19 21.34 -0.27
CA GLU A 325 12.06 21.97 1.06
C GLU A 325 10.61 21.89 1.59
N ASP A 326 9.59 21.96 0.72
CA ASP A 326 8.19 21.82 1.15
C ASP A 326 7.88 20.40 1.65
N SER A 327 8.37 19.37 0.95
CA SER A 327 8.24 17.97 1.36
C SER A 327 9.01 17.70 2.65
N LYS A 328 10.21 18.27 2.77
CA LYS A 328 11.04 18.17 3.97
C LYS A 328 10.35 18.83 5.17
N LEU A 329 9.74 20.00 4.98
CA LEU A 329 8.96 20.68 6.03
C LEU A 329 7.76 19.83 6.45
N LEU A 330 7.00 19.28 5.49
CA LEU A 330 5.88 18.38 5.80
C LEU A 330 6.32 17.14 6.57
N TRP A 331 7.43 16.52 6.14
CA TRP A 331 8.03 15.38 6.82
C TRP A 331 8.43 15.72 8.27
N GLN A 332 9.14 16.84 8.48
CA GLN A 332 9.52 17.31 9.80
C GLN A 332 8.33 17.60 10.70
N GLN A 333 7.26 18.18 10.14
CA GLN A 333 6.01 18.42 10.87
C GLN A 333 5.35 17.11 11.30
N ALA A 334 5.31 16.09 10.45
CA ALA A 334 4.77 14.78 10.85
C ALA A 334 5.61 14.10 11.93
N LEU A 335 6.95 14.21 11.87
CA LEU A 335 7.81 13.73 12.95
C LEU A 335 7.50 14.43 14.27
N LEU A 336 7.32 15.76 14.24
CA LEU A 336 6.94 16.54 15.42
C LEU A 336 5.57 16.11 15.96
N GLN A 337 4.58 15.92 15.09
CA GLN A 337 3.25 15.44 15.49
C GLN A 337 3.32 14.07 16.15
N ALA A 338 4.08 13.14 15.58
CA ALA A 338 4.28 11.80 16.17
C ALA A 338 4.95 11.88 17.55
N GLN A 339 5.95 12.74 17.72
CA GLN A 339 6.62 12.97 19.01
C GLN A 339 5.69 13.61 20.04
N ALA A 340 4.94 14.64 19.66
CA ALA A 340 3.95 15.28 20.52
C ALA A 340 2.87 14.27 20.95
N GLN A 341 2.39 13.44 20.01
CA GLN A 341 1.40 12.43 20.29
C GLN A 341 1.90 11.37 21.27
N PHE A 342 3.17 10.98 21.17
CA PHE A 342 3.79 10.10 22.16
C PHE A 342 3.76 10.70 23.57
N VAL A 343 4.06 12.00 23.71
CA VAL A 343 3.98 12.70 25.01
C VAL A 343 2.54 12.75 25.52
N ILE A 344 1.58 13.10 24.65
CA ILE A 344 0.15 13.16 24.99
C ILE A 344 -0.32 11.80 25.50
N LYS A 345 -0.02 10.71 24.78
CA LYS A 345 -0.42 9.35 25.19
C LYS A 345 0.16 8.93 26.54
N ASN A 346 1.41 9.29 26.82
CA ASN A 346 2.00 9.03 28.13
C ASN A 346 1.34 9.85 29.27
N LEU A 347 0.93 11.10 29.00
CA LEU A 347 0.23 11.94 29.97
C LEU A 347 -1.20 11.47 30.22
N GLU A 348 -1.96 11.19 29.15
CA GLU A 348 -3.29 10.59 29.21
C GLU A 348 -3.25 9.33 30.07
N GLU A 349 -2.26 8.48 29.87
CA GLU A 349 -2.14 7.28 30.69
C GLU A 349 -1.90 7.53 32.16
N LYS A 350 -1.00 8.45 32.50
CA LYS A 350 -0.79 8.83 33.90
C LYS A 350 -2.09 9.31 34.54
N MET A 351 -2.89 10.09 33.81
CA MET A 351 -4.19 10.57 34.28
C MET A 351 -5.18 9.42 34.47
N TYR A 352 -5.32 8.52 33.49
CA TYR A 352 -6.22 7.37 33.58
C TYR A 352 -5.88 6.48 34.78
N HIS A 353 -4.60 6.16 35.01
CA HIS A 353 -4.18 5.42 36.19
C HIS A 353 -4.48 6.16 37.50
N SER A 354 -4.32 7.48 37.55
CA SER A 354 -4.62 8.25 38.77
C SER A 354 -6.10 8.21 39.14
N GLU A 355 -6.98 8.05 38.14
CA GLU A 355 -8.43 7.89 38.33
C GLU A 355 -8.89 6.42 38.30
N GLY A 356 -7.95 5.47 38.27
CA GLY A 356 -8.21 4.03 38.16
C GLY A 356 -8.78 3.57 36.80
N ARG A 357 -8.99 4.45 35.83
CA ARG A 357 -9.64 4.12 34.55
C ARG A 357 -8.66 3.50 33.55
N THR A 358 -9.19 2.77 32.59
CA THR A 358 -8.45 2.37 31.39
C THR A 358 -8.61 3.44 30.31
N VAL A 359 -7.64 3.53 29.39
CA VAL A 359 -7.75 4.34 28.18
C VAL A 359 -9.03 3.92 27.44
N PRO A 360 -9.97 4.86 27.16
CA PRO A 360 -11.16 4.56 26.38
C PRO A 360 -10.79 3.97 25.02
N ILE A 361 -11.59 3.00 24.55
CA ILE A 361 -11.37 2.38 23.25
C ILE A 361 -11.61 3.45 22.17
N MET A 362 -10.58 3.76 21.40
CA MET A 362 -10.70 4.53 20.17
C MET A 362 -10.69 3.58 18.97
N PRO A 363 -11.28 3.97 17.82
CA PRO A 363 -11.33 3.11 16.65
C PRO A 363 -9.95 2.60 16.19
N THR A 364 -8.87 3.35 16.42
CA THR A 364 -7.54 3.05 15.83
C THR A 364 -6.41 2.81 16.83
N ASP A 365 -6.72 2.92 18.13
CA ASP A 365 -5.82 2.66 19.25
C ASP A 365 -6.68 2.35 20.48
N ASP A 366 -6.79 1.07 20.85
CA ASP A 366 -7.50 0.62 22.04
C ASP A 366 -6.63 0.68 23.32
N GLY A 367 -5.43 1.25 23.19
CA GLY A 367 -4.42 1.38 24.23
C GLY A 367 -3.67 0.09 24.56
N VAL A 368 -4.00 -1.06 23.96
CA VAL A 368 -3.42 -2.37 24.34
C VAL A 368 -1.90 -2.36 24.23
N LEU A 369 -1.33 -1.83 23.14
CA LEU A 369 0.11 -1.83 22.94
C LEU A 369 0.84 -1.01 24.02
N LEU A 370 0.33 0.17 24.35
CA LEU A 370 0.89 1.03 25.41
C LEU A 370 0.78 0.33 26.77
N ARG A 371 -0.38 -0.27 27.06
CA ARG A 371 -0.59 -1.07 28.27
C ARG A 371 0.38 -2.25 28.37
N LYS A 372 0.63 -2.99 27.28
CA LYS A 372 1.59 -4.10 27.26
C LYS A 372 3.01 -3.62 27.56
N ALA A 373 3.46 -2.58 26.85
CA ALA A 373 4.79 -2.03 27.05
C ALA A 373 5.01 -1.55 28.50
N ARG A 374 4.00 -0.88 29.05
CA ARG A 374 4.03 -0.40 30.44
C ARG A 374 3.98 -1.53 31.46
N LEU A 375 3.06 -2.50 31.30
CA LEU A 375 2.98 -3.68 32.15
C LEU A 375 4.33 -4.41 32.18
N GLN A 376 4.98 -4.58 31.03
CA GLN A 376 6.29 -5.23 30.95
C GLN A 376 7.37 -4.41 31.67
N ASP A 377 7.48 -3.10 31.40
CA ASP A 377 8.51 -2.26 32.02
C ASP A 377 8.34 -2.17 33.55
N GLU A 378 7.13 -1.88 34.02
CA GLU A 378 6.83 -1.78 35.45
C GLU A 378 6.88 -3.15 36.15
N CYS A 379 6.50 -4.24 35.48
CA CYS A 379 6.69 -5.60 36.02
C CYS A 379 8.18 -5.87 36.29
N ILE A 380 9.06 -5.50 35.36
CA ILE A 380 10.50 -5.68 35.55
C ILE A 380 11.01 -4.80 36.70
N ASN A 381 10.63 -3.52 36.72
CA ASN A 381 11.18 -2.54 37.65
C ASN A 381 10.65 -2.71 39.08
N ASP A 382 9.33 -2.85 39.24
CA ASP A 382 8.64 -2.76 40.53
C ASP A 382 8.26 -4.13 41.12
N LEU A 383 8.33 -5.21 40.34
CA LEU A 383 8.00 -6.56 40.83
C LEU A 383 9.18 -7.53 40.74
N VAL A 384 9.75 -7.73 39.56
CA VAL A 384 10.79 -8.74 39.31
C VAL A 384 12.10 -8.38 40.00
N ARG A 385 12.57 -7.13 39.89
CA ARG A 385 13.80 -6.69 40.56
C ARG A 385 13.69 -6.82 42.09
N PRO A 386 12.63 -6.33 42.76
CA PRO A 386 12.44 -6.57 44.20
C PRO A 386 12.41 -8.06 44.59
N LEU A 387 11.73 -8.91 43.82
CA LEU A 387 11.70 -10.36 44.08
C LEU A 387 13.08 -11.00 43.95
N ARG A 388 13.85 -10.65 42.92
CA ARG A 388 15.23 -11.14 42.75
C ARG A 388 16.15 -10.65 43.87
N ASN A 389 16.01 -9.39 44.29
CA ASN A 389 16.74 -8.84 45.44
C ASN A 389 16.38 -9.56 46.75
N ALA A 390 15.15 -10.06 46.87
CA ALA A 390 14.69 -10.88 47.98
C ALA A 390 15.12 -12.36 47.88
N GLY A 391 15.84 -12.76 46.84
CA GLY A 391 16.42 -14.10 46.67
C GLY A 391 15.64 -15.07 45.77
N TRP A 392 14.59 -14.61 45.08
CA TRP A 392 13.76 -15.47 44.24
C TRP A 392 14.28 -15.59 42.80
N SER A 393 14.13 -16.78 42.20
CA SER A 393 14.24 -16.97 40.76
C SER A 393 12.90 -16.70 40.09
N VAL A 394 12.83 -15.75 39.15
CA VAL A 394 11.56 -15.21 38.64
C VAL A 394 11.38 -15.49 37.15
N GLU A 395 10.23 -16.06 36.80
CA GLU A 395 9.71 -16.27 35.45
C GLU A 395 8.52 -15.32 35.22
N VAL A 396 8.52 -14.59 34.10
CA VAL A 396 7.49 -13.61 33.75
C VAL A 396 6.71 -14.12 32.55
N GLY A 397 5.39 -14.18 32.64
CA GLY A 397 4.52 -14.49 31.51
C GLY A 397 4.34 -13.28 30.58
N GLU A 398 3.67 -13.49 29.45
CA GLU A 398 3.24 -12.38 28.60
C GLU A 398 1.98 -11.71 29.18
N PRO A 399 1.79 -10.39 28.97
CA PRO A 399 0.52 -9.74 29.23
C PRO A 399 -0.61 -10.42 28.45
N ASP A 400 -1.80 -10.51 29.05
CA ASP A 400 -2.99 -11.04 28.38
C ASP A 400 -3.37 -10.21 27.13
N ASP A 401 -4.31 -10.73 26.33
CA ASP A 401 -4.68 -10.14 25.03
C ASP A 401 -5.17 -8.69 25.14
N ARG A 402 -5.81 -8.34 26.25
CA ARG A 402 -6.29 -6.98 26.53
C ARG A 402 -5.29 -6.12 27.30
N ALA A 403 -4.15 -6.69 27.70
CA ALA A 403 -3.12 -6.08 28.52
C ALA A 403 -3.68 -5.52 29.84
N LEU A 404 -4.59 -6.27 30.46
CA LEU A 404 -5.14 -6.00 31.78
C LEU A 404 -4.28 -6.60 32.88
N HIS A 405 -3.53 -7.68 32.61
CA HIS A 405 -2.66 -8.29 33.61
C HIS A 405 -1.51 -9.10 33.03
N VAL A 406 -0.48 -9.33 33.85
CA VAL A 406 0.60 -10.30 33.62
C VAL A 406 0.77 -11.18 34.86
N LYS A 407 1.13 -12.45 34.67
CA LYS A 407 1.44 -13.38 35.77
C LYS A 407 2.94 -13.58 35.91
N VAL A 408 3.42 -13.55 37.15
CA VAL A 408 4.83 -13.72 37.52
C VAL A 408 4.93 -14.90 38.46
N ILE A 409 5.85 -15.83 38.18
CA ILE A 409 6.11 -17.01 39.00
C ILE A 409 7.51 -16.87 39.59
N ALA A 410 7.58 -16.72 40.91
CA ALA A 410 8.81 -16.75 41.69
C ALA A 410 9.02 -18.14 42.29
N ARG A 411 10.22 -18.70 42.16
CA ARG A 411 10.61 -20.00 42.71
C ARG A 411 11.88 -19.88 43.55
N ALA A 412 11.88 -20.56 44.70
CA ALA A 412 13.04 -20.77 45.55
C ALA A 412 12.91 -22.16 46.18
N GLU A 413 13.84 -23.06 45.87
CA GLU A 413 13.79 -24.48 46.29
C GLU A 413 12.45 -25.17 45.95
N HIS A 414 11.72 -25.65 46.97
CA HIS A 414 10.40 -26.29 46.87
C HIS A 414 9.24 -25.28 46.99
N ASN A 415 9.55 -23.99 47.21
CA ASN A 415 8.55 -22.95 47.37
C ASN A 415 8.31 -22.21 46.05
N LYS A 416 7.05 -21.92 45.77
CA LYS A 416 6.58 -21.19 44.60
C LYS A 416 5.60 -20.11 45.05
N ILE A 417 5.76 -18.90 44.52
CA ILE A 417 4.80 -17.81 44.68
C ILE A 417 4.38 -17.36 43.28
N CYS A 418 3.07 -17.31 43.05
CA CYS A 418 2.45 -16.81 41.84
C CYS A 418 1.81 -15.46 42.12
N ILE A 419 2.19 -14.43 41.36
CA ILE A 419 1.74 -13.05 41.57
C ILE A 419 1.12 -12.57 40.27
N ALA A 420 -0.09 -12.04 40.34
CA ALA A 420 -0.68 -11.31 39.22
C ALA A 420 -0.36 -9.82 39.38
N LEU A 421 0.10 -9.18 38.32
CA LEU A 421 0.22 -7.73 38.23
C LEU A 421 -0.82 -7.20 37.25
N LEU A 422 -1.82 -6.50 37.78
CA LEU A 422 -2.86 -5.82 37.03
C LEU A 422 -2.38 -4.46 36.52
N TYR A 423 -2.88 -4.08 35.35
CA TYR A 423 -2.64 -2.76 34.79
C TYR A 423 -3.32 -1.65 35.60
N SER A 424 -4.51 -1.87 36.19
CA SER A 424 -5.17 -0.85 37.02
C SER A 424 -6.01 -1.47 38.15
N CYS A 425 -6.17 -0.72 39.24
CA CYS A 425 -7.03 -1.06 40.37
C CYS A 425 -8.51 -1.19 39.99
N ALA A 426 -9.04 -0.31 39.11
CA ALA A 426 -10.47 -0.32 38.74
C ALA A 426 -10.80 -1.36 37.65
N THR A 427 -10.38 -2.60 37.89
CA THR A 427 -10.73 -3.75 37.05
C THR A 427 -11.95 -4.47 37.63
N GLU A 428 -12.74 -5.12 36.78
CA GLU A 428 -13.94 -5.84 37.21
C GLU A 428 -13.63 -6.90 38.27
N ASN A 429 -14.43 -6.98 39.34
CA ASN A 429 -14.26 -7.95 40.44
C ASN A 429 -14.18 -9.41 39.96
N LYS A 430 -14.82 -9.72 38.83
CA LYS A 430 -14.75 -11.04 38.19
C LYS A 430 -13.29 -11.44 37.93
N LEU A 431 -12.47 -10.55 37.39
CA LEU A 431 -11.06 -10.83 37.11
C LEU A 431 -10.27 -11.04 38.41
N TYR A 432 -10.53 -10.24 39.45
CA TYR A 432 -9.92 -10.45 40.76
C TYR A 432 -10.20 -11.85 41.31
N ARG A 433 -11.44 -12.33 41.20
CA ARG A 433 -11.83 -13.68 41.63
C ARG A 433 -11.13 -14.77 40.80
N GLU A 434 -11.03 -14.58 39.49
CA GLU A 434 -10.32 -15.52 38.60
C GLU A 434 -8.82 -15.59 38.94
N LEU A 435 -8.19 -14.45 39.21
CA LEU A 435 -6.77 -14.41 39.58
C LEU A 435 -6.50 -15.00 40.96
N ALA A 436 -7.38 -14.74 41.94
CA ALA A 436 -7.27 -15.26 43.30
C ALA A 436 -7.30 -16.80 43.38
N GLN A 437 -7.86 -17.49 42.37
CA GLN A 437 -7.84 -18.95 42.30
C GLN A 437 -6.45 -19.53 41.98
N SER A 438 -5.54 -18.72 41.42
CA SER A 438 -4.26 -19.19 40.88
C SER A 438 -3.04 -18.37 41.30
N CYS A 439 -3.23 -17.28 42.04
CA CYS A 439 -2.19 -16.35 42.47
C CYS A 439 -2.25 -16.13 43.99
N ASP A 440 -1.10 -16.07 44.63
CA ASP A 440 -0.92 -15.84 46.07
C ASP A 440 -1.03 -14.35 46.44
N ALA A 441 -0.81 -13.46 45.46
CA ALA A 441 -1.04 -12.02 45.58
C ALA A 441 -1.50 -11.43 44.24
N ILE A 442 -2.32 -10.38 44.32
CA ILE A 442 -2.78 -9.59 43.17
C ILE A 442 -2.34 -8.16 43.41
N LEU A 443 -1.35 -7.73 42.64
CA LEU A 443 -0.82 -6.37 42.69
C LEU A 443 -1.37 -5.57 41.52
N TYR A 444 -1.36 -4.24 41.60
CA TYR A 444 -1.73 -3.37 40.47
C TYR A 444 -0.82 -2.14 40.35
N LEU A 445 -0.79 -1.58 39.14
CA LEU A 445 -0.15 -0.29 38.89
C LEU A 445 -1.08 0.88 39.30
N GLY A 446 -0.49 1.94 39.85
CA GLY A 446 -1.21 3.17 40.21
C GLY A 446 -1.73 3.21 41.65
N ALA A 447 -2.62 4.17 41.93
CA ALA A 447 -3.13 4.44 43.27
C ALA A 447 -4.26 3.46 43.68
N PRO A 448 -4.48 3.22 44.99
CA PRO A 448 -5.56 2.39 45.53
C PRO A 448 -6.94 3.03 45.37
N TYR A 449 -7.37 3.28 44.13
CA TYR A 449 -8.61 3.96 43.81
C TYR A 449 -9.83 3.05 44.07
N HIS A 450 -10.59 3.36 45.12
CA HIS A 450 -11.76 2.58 45.58
C HIS A 450 -11.53 1.06 45.62
N GLN A 451 -10.32 0.61 46.01
CA GLN A 451 -9.92 -0.79 45.97
C GLN A 451 -10.98 -1.73 46.60
N ASP A 452 -11.53 -1.35 47.75
CA ASP A 452 -12.51 -2.17 48.47
C ASP A 452 -13.79 -2.44 47.67
N GLN A 453 -14.15 -1.56 46.73
CA GLN A 453 -15.31 -1.74 45.86
C GLN A 453 -15.04 -2.72 44.71
N TYR A 454 -13.80 -2.77 44.22
CA TYR A 454 -13.41 -3.62 43.09
C TYR A 454 -12.90 -5.00 43.52
N ALA A 455 -12.20 -5.08 44.66
CA ALA A 455 -11.59 -6.30 45.18
C ALA A 455 -12.38 -6.95 46.33
N TYR A 456 -13.69 -6.68 46.43
CA TYR A 456 -14.52 -7.26 47.50
C TYR A 456 -14.57 -8.80 47.42
N GLY A 457 -14.48 -9.45 48.58
CA GLY A 457 -14.57 -10.91 48.69
C GLY A 457 -13.35 -11.67 48.16
N ILE A 458 -12.17 -11.06 48.19
CA ILE A 458 -10.90 -11.67 47.78
C ILE A 458 -10.06 -11.96 49.03
N ASP A 459 -9.64 -13.22 49.19
CA ASP A 459 -8.91 -13.69 50.39
C ASP A 459 -7.38 -13.58 50.26
N VAL A 460 -6.87 -13.33 49.05
CA VAL A 460 -5.44 -13.11 48.78
C VAL A 460 -5.09 -11.62 48.88
N HIS A 461 -3.80 -11.31 49.06
CA HIS A 461 -3.37 -9.91 49.18
C HIS A 461 -3.69 -9.12 47.91
N VAL A 462 -4.33 -7.95 48.08
CA VAL A 462 -4.59 -6.99 47.00
C VAL A 462 -4.01 -5.62 47.36
N GLY A 463 -3.17 -5.05 46.50
CA GLY A 463 -2.54 -3.75 46.77
C GLY A 463 -1.68 -3.19 45.62
N PRO A 464 -1.25 -1.92 45.73
CA PRO A 464 -0.40 -1.30 44.73
C PRO A 464 1.01 -1.92 44.75
N VAL A 465 1.57 -2.22 43.57
CA VAL A 465 2.90 -2.86 43.46
C VAL A 465 4.00 -2.01 44.11
N ALA A 466 3.93 -0.69 43.95
CA ALA A 466 4.91 0.24 44.51
C ALA A 466 4.95 0.26 46.05
N GLY A 467 3.86 -0.18 46.70
CA GLY A 467 3.77 -0.30 48.16
C GLY A 467 4.02 -1.71 48.68
N TRP A 468 4.23 -2.69 47.80
CA TRP A 468 4.33 -4.10 48.17
C TRP A 468 5.79 -4.51 48.42
N GLN A 469 6.04 -5.18 49.54
CA GLN A 469 7.35 -5.74 49.85
C GLN A 469 7.32 -7.25 49.66
N PRO A 470 8.15 -7.82 48.76
CA PRO A 470 8.18 -9.25 48.55
C PRO A 470 8.67 -9.97 49.81
N PRO A 471 8.11 -11.16 50.15
CA PRO A 471 8.66 -11.98 51.21
C PRO A 471 10.09 -12.40 50.86
N LYS A 472 10.96 -12.54 51.87
CA LYS A 472 12.30 -13.09 51.66
C LYS A 472 12.19 -14.53 51.16
N ALA A 473 13.02 -14.89 50.19
CA ALA A 473 13.16 -16.28 49.80
C ALA A 473 13.61 -17.11 51.01
N PRO A 474 13.07 -18.32 51.20
CA PRO A 474 13.54 -19.25 52.22
C PRO A 474 15.06 -19.37 52.14
N SER A 475 15.74 -19.15 53.26
CA SER A 475 17.19 -19.31 53.36
C SER A 475 17.48 -20.79 53.59
N ASN A 476 18.59 -21.28 53.03
CA ASN A 476 19.22 -22.54 53.45
C ASN A 476 19.29 -22.68 54.98
#